data_AF-A0A0V1JKU7-F1
#
_entry.id   AF-A0A0V1JKU7-F1
#
_cell.length_a   1.000
_cell.length_b   1.000
_cell.length_c   1.000
_cell.angle_alpha   90.00
_cell.angle_beta   90.00
_cell.angle_gamma   90.00
#
_symmetry.space_group_name_H-M   'P 1'
#
loop_
_entity.id
_entity.type
_entity.pdbx_description
1 polymer ?
#
loop_
_entity_poly.entity_id
_entity_poly.type
_entity_poly.pdbx_seq_one_letter_code
_entity_poly.pdbx_strand_id
1 'polypeptide(L)'
;MNNKEKDLQSIFKYVDEHVPLYVERLAEAVAIESVSAEKEKFNELIRMAEWTKNKLELLGTVCELVYPKLKQLDNGEFVKLPPVLLGQLGSDPKKVTLLIYGHLDVQPAEKAINFFLPFLTI
;
A
#
# COMPACT_ATOMS: atom_id res chain seq x y z
N MET A 1 11.76 31.42 14.86
CA MET A 1 11.61 30.33 13.88
C MET A 1 11.25 30.91 12.53
N ASN A 2 11.84 30.37 11.46
CA ASN A 2 11.42 30.73 10.11
C ASN A 2 10.05 30.06 9.76
N ASN A 3 9.40 30.50 8.69
CA ASN A 3 8.07 30.01 8.32
C ASN A 3 8.04 28.48 8.08
N LYS A 4 9.12 27.91 7.50
CA LYS A 4 9.21 26.46 7.25
C LYS A 4 9.25 25.64 8.54
N GLU A 5 9.99 26.10 9.55
CA GLU A 5 10.04 25.44 10.87
C GLU A 5 8.67 25.44 11.54
N LYS A 6 7.91 26.53 11.38
CA LYS A 6 6.55 26.63 11.92
C LYS A 6 5.58 25.69 11.21
N ASP A 7 5.70 25.56 9.89
CA ASP A 7 4.89 24.64 9.08
C ASP A 7 5.21 23.17 9.39
N LEU A 8 6.48 22.83 9.62
CA LEU A 8 6.87 21.47 10.02
C LEU A 8 6.37 21.11 11.43
N GLN A 9 6.43 22.06 12.37
CA GLN A 9 5.90 21.84 13.72
C GLN A 9 4.39 21.58 13.73
N SER A 10 3.61 22.28 12.89
CA SER A 10 2.17 22.01 12.79
C SER A 10 1.89 20.63 12.20
N ILE A 11 2.67 20.20 11.20
CA ILE A 11 2.59 18.85 10.63
C ILE A 11 2.92 17.80 11.68
N PHE A 12 4.03 17.93 12.42
CA PHE A 12 4.42 16.95 13.44
C PHE A 12 3.36 16.85 14.55
N LYS A 13 2.87 17.99 15.04
CA LYS A 13 1.79 18.01 16.02
C LYS A 13 0.54 17.30 15.50
N TYR A 14 0.15 17.55 14.25
CA TYR A 14 -1.00 16.87 13.65
C TYR A 14 -0.77 15.36 13.58
N VAL A 15 0.43 14.92 13.19
CA VAL A 15 0.76 13.49 13.12
C VAL A 15 0.65 12.83 14.50
N ASP A 16 1.21 13.46 15.53
CA ASP A 16 1.17 12.95 16.91
C ASP A 16 -0.26 12.85 17.45
N GLU A 17 -1.10 13.84 17.17
CA GLU A 17 -2.51 13.86 17.60
C GLU A 17 -3.38 12.80 16.89
N HIS A 18 -2.95 12.30 15.72
CA HIS A 18 -3.70 11.35 14.89
C HIS A 18 -3.11 9.93 14.86
N VAL A 19 -2.16 9.61 15.75
CA VAL A 19 -1.58 8.26 15.86
C VAL A 19 -2.63 7.15 15.91
N PRO A 20 -3.73 7.24 16.69
CA PRO A 20 -4.75 6.18 16.73
C PRO A 20 -5.36 5.88 15.36
N LEU A 21 -5.65 6.92 14.57
CA LEU A 21 -6.17 6.79 13.20
C LEU A 21 -5.16 6.09 12.28
N TYR A 22 -3.86 6.36 12.44
CA TYR A 22 -2.83 5.73 11.61
C TYR A 22 -2.59 4.27 11.98
N VAL A 23 -2.67 3.93 13.27
CA VAL A 23 -2.60 2.55 13.75
C VAL A 23 -3.79 1.75 13.23
N GLU A 24 -5.00 2.30 13.30
CA GLU A 24 -6.21 1.66 12.75
C GLU A 24 -6.08 1.44 11.23
N ARG A 25 -5.64 2.45 10.49
CA ARG A 25 -5.42 2.33 9.04
C ARG A 25 -4.35 1.29 8.70
N LEU A 26 -3.29 1.19 9.50
CA LEU A 26 -2.28 0.15 9.32
C LEU A 26 -2.86 -1.24 9.63
N ALA A 27 -3.69 -1.37 10.66
CA ALA A 27 -4.37 -2.61 10.99
C ALA A 27 -5.33 -3.05 9.87
N GLU A 28 -6.09 -2.13 9.27
CA GLU A 28 -6.91 -2.39 8.07
C GLU A 28 -6.08 -2.96 6.92
N ALA A 29 -4.90 -2.37 6.65
CA ALA A 29 -4.02 -2.83 5.59
C ALA A 29 -3.43 -4.21 5.92
N VAL A 30 -2.89 -4.39 7.13
CA VAL A 30 -2.29 -5.65 7.59
C VAL A 30 -3.31 -6.78 7.63
N ALA A 31 -4.61 -6.51 7.78
CA ALA A 31 -5.64 -7.55 7.70
C ALA A 31 -5.85 -8.11 6.28
N ILE A 32 -5.31 -7.46 5.23
CA ILE A 32 -5.34 -7.97 3.86
C ILE A 32 -4.11 -8.87 3.66
N GLU A 33 -4.34 -10.17 3.48
CA GLU A 33 -3.29 -11.19 3.38
C GLU A 33 -2.64 -11.19 1.98
N SER A 34 -1.97 -10.10 1.63
CA SER A 34 -1.33 -9.84 0.33
C SER A 34 -0.03 -10.65 0.14
N VAL A 35 -0.09 -11.97 0.32
CA VAL A 35 1.09 -12.86 0.23
C VAL A 35 1.40 -13.17 -1.24
N SER A 36 2.56 -12.73 -1.75
CA SER A 36 2.93 -12.93 -3.16
C SER A 36 3.47 -14.32 -3.50
N ALA A 37 3.87 -15.09 -2.48
CA ALA A 37 4.38 -16.45 -2.65
C ALA A 37 3.27 -17.50 -2.89
N GLU A 38 2.02 -17.18 -2.54
CA GLU A 38 0.87 -18.09 -2.60
C GLU A 38 -0.08 -17.65 -3.73
N LYS A 39 -0.29 -18.52 -4.73
CA LYS A 39 -1.15 -18.17 -5.89
C LYS A 39 -2.60 -17.93 -5.47
N GLU A 40 -3.05 -18.65 -4.45
CA GLU A 40 -4.39 -18.57 -3.88
C GLU A 40 -4.68 -17.18 -3.29
N LYS A 41 -3.63 -16.43 -2.94
CA LYS A 41 -3.70 -15.08 -2.36
C LYS A 41 -3.62 -13.97 -3.41
N PHE A 42 -3.60 -14.29 -4.71
CA PHE A 42 -3.53 -13.27 -5.76
C PHE A 42 -4.73 -12.32 -5.77
N ASN A 43 -5.91 -12.80 -5.34
CA ASN A 43 -7.07 -11.92 -5.15
C ASN A 43 -6.85 -10.93 -4.00
N GLU A 44 -6.16 -11.32 -2.92
CA GLU A 44 -5.81 -10.40 -1.82
C GLU A 44 -4.74 -9.39 -2.25
N LEU A 45 -3.80 -9.77 -3.12
CA LEU A 45 -2.86 -8.83 -3.74
C LEU A 45 -3.59 -7.75 -4.56
N ILE A 46 -4.59 -8.15 -5.36
CA ILE A 46 -5.43 -7.22 -6.12
C ILE A 46 -6.24 -6.33 -5.16
N ARG A 47 -6.86 -6.93 -4.14
CA ARG A 47 -7.62 -6.21 -3.11
C ARG A 47 -6.77 -5.18 -2.39
N MET A 48 -5.52 -5.50 -2.05
CA MET A 48 -4.58 -4.57 -1.42
C MET A 48 -4.24 -3.40 -2.34
N ALA A 49 -4.02 -3.66 -3.64
CA ALA A 49 -3.77 -2.61 -4.61
C ALA A 49 -4.99 -1.69 -4.80
N GLU A 50 -6.20 -2.24 -4.84
CA GLU A 50 -7.46 -1.49 -4.91
C GLU A 50 -7.72 -0.68 -3.63
N TRP A 51 -7.49 -1.27 -2.45
CA TRP A 51 -7.59 -0.58 -1.18
C TRP A 51 -6.64 0.62 -1.12
N THR A 52 -5.38 0.42 -1.54
CA THR A 52 -4.38 1.49 -1.56
C THR A 52 -4.75 2.58 -2.56
N LYS A 53 -5.19 2.20 -3.77
CA LYS A 53 -5.72 3.13 -4.78
C LYS A 53 -6.83 4.01 -4.19
N ASN A 54 -7.83 3.41 -3.55
CA ASN A 54 -8.96 4.13 -2.99
C ASN A 54 -8.52 5.15 -1.93
N LYS A 55 -7.57 4.79 -1.04
CA LYS A 55 -7.02 5.73 -0.04
C LYS A 55 -6.27 6.90 -0.69
N LEU A 56 -5.53 6.66 -1.77
CA LEU A 56 -4.81 7.71 -2.51
C LEU A 56 -5.74 8.64 -3.28
N GLU A 57 -6.79 8.10 -3.90
CA GLU A 57 -7.80 8.88 -4.63
C GLU A 57 -8.58 9.82 -3.70
N LEU A 58 -8.86 9.40 -2.46
CA LEU A 58 -9.45 10.27 -1.43
C LEU A 58 -8.56 11.49 -1.08
N LEU A 59 -7.26 11.41 -1.32
CA LEU A 59 -6.30 12.52 -1.13
C LEU A 59 -6.12 13.37 -2.40
N GLY A 60 -6.86 13.07 -3.48
CA GLY A 60 -6.78 13.78 -4.76
C GLY A 60 -5.70 13.25 -5.71
N THR A 61 -5.16 12.05 -5.45
CA THR A 61 -4.22 11.39 -6.37
C THR A 61 -4.97 10.81 -7.55
N VAL A 62 -4.46 11.01 -8.77
CA VAL A 62 -4.96 10.30 -9.96
C VAL A 62 -4.24 8.95 -10.03
N CYS A 63 -4.99 7.85 -9.96
CA CYS A 63 -4.43 6.50 -9.84
C CYS A 63 -4.84 5.56 -10.97
N GLU A 64 -3.90 4.71 -11.38
CA GLU A 64 -4.09 3.66 -12.38
C GLU A 64 -3.53 2.32 -11.87
N LEU A 65 -4.29 1.24 -12.08
CA LEU A 65 -3.81 -0.13 -11.87
C LEU A 65 -3.37 -0.71 -13.20
N VAL A 66 -2.05 -0.82 -13.39
CA VAL A 66 -1.44 -1.34 -14.62
C VAL A 66 -1.17 -2.82 -14.46
N TYR A 67 -1.85 -3.64 -15.26
CA TYR A 67 -1.67 -5.09 -15.23
C TYR A 67 -0.49 -5.52 -16.12
N PRO A 68 0.50 -6.24 -15.57
CA PRO A 68 1.53 -6.86 -16.39
C PRO A 68 0.94 -7.90 -17.35
N LYS A 69 1.70 -8.25 -18.39
CA LYS A 69 1.35 -9.36 -19.28
C LYS A 69 1.23 -10.66 -18.45
N LEU A 70 0.34 -11.54 -18.90
CA LEU A 70 0.19 -12.88 -18.32
C LEU A 70 1.57 -13.56 -18.26
N LYS A 71 1.90 -14.13 -17.11
CA LYS A 71 3.12 -14.91 -16.94
C LYS A 71 2.79 -16.37 -17.19
N GLN A 72 3.47 -16.98 -18.16
CA GLN A 72 3.45 -18.43 -18.31
C GLN A 72 4.38 -19.04 -17.25
N LEU A 73 3.87 -19.99 -16.50
CA LEU A 73 4.63 -20.77 -15.53
C LEU A 73 5.29 -21.98 -16.21
N ASP A 74 6.25 -22.59 -15.52
CA ASP A 74 6.99 -23.75 -16.03
C ASP A 74 6.09 -24.97 -16.32
N ASN A 75 4.92 -25.03 -15.67
CA ASN A 75 3.88 -26.04 -15.90
C ASN A 75 2.95 -25.72 -17.10
N GLY A 76 3.18 -24.62 -17.81
CA GLY A 76 2.39 -24.16 -18.96
C GLY A 76 1.14 -23.32 -18.61
N GLU A 77 0.82 -23.13 -17.33
CA GLU A 77 -0.30 -22.32 -16.86
C GLU A 77 -0.03 -20.82 -17.05
N PHE A 78 -1.05 -20.05 -17.43
CA PHE A 78 -0.97 -18.59 -17.46
C PHE A 78 -1.55 -17.99 -16.19
N VAL A 79 -0.76 -17.18 -15.50
CA VAL A 79 -1.20 -16.48 -14.29
C VAL A 79 -1.30 -14.99 -14.55
N LYS A 80 -2.43 -14.41 -14.11
CA LYS A 80 -2.62 -12.96 -14.06
C LYS A 80 -1.84 -12.41 -12.87
N LEU A 81 -0.81 -11.63 -13.15
CA LEU A 81 -0.01 -11.01 -12.10
C LEU A 81 -0.78 -9.88 -11.41
N PRO A 82 -0.51 -9.61 -10.12
CA PRO A 82 -1.01 -8.43 -9.44
C PRO A 82 -0.65 -7.14 -10.20
N PRO A 83 -1.51 -6.11 -10.15
CA PRO A 83 -1.25 -4.86 -10.85
C PRO A 83 -0.13 -4.06 -10.17
N VAL A 84 0.52 -3.21 -10.95
CA VAL A 84 1.34 -2.10 -10.43
C VAL A 84 0.43 -0.89 -10.26
N LEU A 85 0.40 -0.29 -9.07
CA LEU A 85 -0.32 0.95 -8.80
C LEU A 85 0.56 2.14 -9.15
N LEU A 86 0.12 2.92 -10.15
CA LEU A 86 0.71 4.21 -10.49
C LEU A 86 -0.19 5.31 -9.95
N GLY A 87 0.40 6.30 -9.27
CA GLY A 87 -0.31 7.43 -8.69
C GLY A 87 0.41 8.73 -8.96
N GLN A 88 -0.33 9.77 -9.35
CA GLN A 88 0.18 11.13 -9.51
C GLN A 88 -0.65 12.10 -8.66
N LEU A 89 0.01 12.78 -7.72
CA LEU A 89 -0.59 13.82 -6.89
C LEU A 89 -0.01 15.19 -7.29
N GLY A 90 -0.80 15.97 -8.02
CA GLY A 90 -0.41 17.28 -8.53
C GLY A 90 0.41 17.22 -9.83
N SER A 91 0.50 18.37 -10.50
CA SER A 91 1.16 18.54 -11.81
C SER A 91 1.75 19.94 -12.00
N ASP A 92 2.09 20.62 -10.90
CA ASP A 92 2.62 21.99 -10.94
C ASP A 92 4.07 22.00 -11.47
N PRO A 93 4.34 22.59 -12.65
CA PRO A 93 5.68 22.61 -13.25
C PRO A 93 6.69 23.46 -12.46
N LYS A 94 6.24 24.24 -11.47
CA LYS A 94 7.11 25.04 -10.59
C LYS A 94 7.59 24.26 -9.37
N LYS A 95 7.01 23.08 -9.09
CA LYS A 95 7.38 22.22 -7.96
C LYS A 95 8.30 21.09 -8.45
N VAL A 96 9.11 20.59 -7.53
CA VAL A 96 9.92 19.39 -7.79
C VAL A 96 9.00 18.16 -7.80
N THR A 97 9.21 17.29 -8.78
CA THR A 97 8.54 15.99 -8.85
C THR A 97 9.34 14.95 -8.07
N LEU A 98 8.69 14.27 -7.12
CA LEU A 98 9.27 13.16 -6.36
C LEU A 98 8.61 11.84 -6.77
N LEU A 99 9.42 10.80 -7.00
CA LEU A 99 8.94 9.43 -7.15
C LEU A 99 9.05 8.70 -5.82
N ILE A 100 7.93 8.15 -5.33
CA ILE A 100 7.89 7.29 -4.15
C ILE A 100 7.62 5.87 -4.65
N TYR A 101 8.52 4.94 -4.30
CA TYR A 101 8.39 3.52 -4.61
C TYR A 101 8.21 2.73 -3.32
N GLY A 102 7.33 1.72 -3.38
CA GLY A 102 7.10 0.76 -2.32
C GLY A 102 6.44 -0.50 -2.87
N HIS A 103 6.31 -1.52 -2.03
CA HIS A 103 5.62 -2.76 -2.36
C HIS A 103 4.49 -3.01 -1.34
N LEU A 104 3.43 -3.69 -1.78
CA LEU A 104 2.22 -3.94 -1.00
C LEU A 104 2.03 -5.43 -0.68
N ASP A 105 2.89 -6.28 -1.22
CA ASP A 105 2.93 -7.70 -0.91
C ASP A 105 3.79 -7.97 0.32
N VAL A 106 3.49 -9.09 0.98
CA VAL A 106 4.16 -9.54 2.20
C VAL A 106 4.63 -10.99 2.05
N GLN A 107 5.54 -11.38 2.94
CA GLN A 107 5.94 -12.77 3.08
C GLN A 107 4.85 -13.59 3.79
N PRO A 108 4.76 -14.91 3.56
CA PRO A 108 3.91 -15.79 4.34
C PRO A 108 4.23 -15.67 5.84
N ALA A 109 3.19 -15.71 6.67
CA ALA A 109 3.34 -15.69 8.12
C ALA A 109 2.41 -16.74 8.74
N GLU A 110 3.01 -17.72 9.42
CA GLU A 110 2.29 -18.81 10.06
C GLU A 110 2.21 -18.64 11.58
N LYS A 111 1.05 -18.94 12.17
CA LYS A 111 0.84 -18.89 13.63
C LYS A 111 1.80 -19.80 14.42
N ALA A 112 2.32 -20.86 13.81
CA ALA A 112 3.26 -21.79 14.45
C ALA A 112 4.63 -21.16 14.73
N ILE A 113 4.95 -20.02 14.10
CA ILE A 113 6.23 -19.30 14.26
C ILE A 113 6.08 -18.24 15.37
N ASN A 114 5.61 -18.63 16.57
CA ASN A 114 5.54 -17.78 17.78
C ASN A 114 4.93 -16.36 17.64
N PHE A 115 4.18 -16.06 16.58
CA PHE A 115 3.42 -14.84 16.42
C PHE A 115 1.95 -15.12 16.69
N PHE A 116 1.36 -14.42 17.66
CA PHE A 116 0.05 -14.78 18.19
C PHE A 116 -1.08 -14.64 17.14
N LEU A 117 -1.01 -13.71 16.19
CA LEU A 117 -1.91 -13.56 15.04
C LEU A 117 -1.22 -12.67 13.97
N PRO A 118 -0.66 -13.21 12.86
CA PRO A 118 0.12 -12.40 11.91
C PRO A 118 -0.73 -11.47 11.03
N PHE A 119 -1.98 -11.83 10.79
CA PHE A 119 -2.98 -11.03 10.08
C PHE A 119 -4.17 -10.88 11.04
N LEU A 120 -4.31 -9.69 11.62
CA LEU A 120 -5.19 -9.42 12.77
C LEU A 120 -6.65 -9.78 12.49
N THR A 121 -7.18 -10.71 13.29
CA THR A 121 -8.62 -10.84 13.59
C THR A 121 -8.80 -10.28 15.00
N ILE A 122 -9.18 -9.00 15.10
CA ILE A 122 -9.63 -8.36 16.36
C ILE A 122 -11.14 -8.46 16.42
#